data_AF-A0A973D0J5-F1
#
_entry.id   AF-A0A973D0J5-F1
#
_cell.length_a   1.000
_cell.length_b   1.000
_cell.length_c   1.000
_cell.angle_alpha   90.00
_cell.angle_beta   90.00
_cell.angle_gamma   90.00
#
_symmetry.space_group_name_H-M   'P 1'
#
loop_
_entity.id
_entity.type
_entity.pdbx_description
1 polymer ?
#
loop_
_entity_poly.entity_id
_entity_poly.type
_entity_poly.pdbx_seq_one_letter_code
_entity_poly.pdbx_strand_id
1 'polypeptide(L)'
;MHSIDAVEQQWHQVAEIIKSTPSTESIPKLITLGEQLVARCHQVVLDLQRYSGTSHAVLVNISGRQRMLSQRMAKYYFAHLAGQRQTKTITQFEKSLSEFEQGLASLTQAAENNREIKKALKKVKAQFNFSQAGFNSLNEGNYTPHVISRTTESMLKRMEKITQQYQLLHDELKNR
;
A
#
# COMPACT_ATOMS: atom_id res chain seq x y z
N MET A 1 22.31 10.42 -2.75
CA MET A 1 23.04 9.28 -2.16
C MET A 1 22.57 9.01 -0.73
N HIS A 2 22.61 10.01 0.17
CA HIS A 2 22.19 9.87 1.58
C HIS A 2 20.77 9.32 1.86
N SER A 3 19.80 9.49 0.97
CA SER A 3 18.44 8.97 1.17
C SER A 3 18.32 7.46 0.97
N ILE A 4 19.16 6.86 0.11
CA ILE A 4 19.21 5.42 -0.14
C ILE A 4 19.93 4.71 1.02
N ASP A 5 21.05 5.27 1.49
CA ASP A 5 21.78 4.76 2.66
C ASP A 5 20.87 4.68 3.89
N ALA A 6 20.03 5.70 4.09
CA ALA A 6 19.06 5.73 5.18
C ALA A 6 17.95 4.66 5.04
N VAL A 7 17.55 4.33 3.81
CA VAL A 7 16.61 3.22 3.53
C VAL A 7 17.28 1.88 3.86
N GLU A 8 18.52 1.68 3.44
CA GLU A 8 19.28 0.46 3.68
C GLU A 8 19.50 0.21 5.18
N GLN A 9 19.94 1.24 5.91
CA GLN A 9 20.08 1.16 7.37
C GLN A 9 18.77 0.80 8.08
N GLN A 10 17.65 1.38 7.62
CA GLN A 10 16.34 1.08 8.18
C GLN A 10 15.90 -0.36 7.84
N TRP A 11 16.20 -0.82 6.62
CA TRP A 11 15.93 -2.18 6.20
C TRP A 11 16.68 -3.19 7.07
N HIS A 12 17.95 -2.95 7.40
CA HIS A 12 18.70 -3.84 8.28
C HIS A 12 18.01 -4.08 9.63
N GLN A 13 17.46 -3.02 10.25
CA GLN A 13 16.74 -3.13 11.52
C GLN A 13 15.43 -3.93 11.39
N VAL A 14 14.72 -3.77 10.28
CA VAL A 14 13.52 -4.58 9.98
C VAL A 14 13.91 -6.04 9.70
N ALA A 15 14.97 -6.24 8.91
CA ALA A 15 15.48 -7.54 8.49
C ALA A 15 15.91 -8.40 9.68
N GLU A 16 16.53 -7.79 10.69
CA GLU A 16 16.91 -8.46 11.94
C GLU A 16 15.69 -9.09 12.64
N ILE A 17 14.58 -8.34 12.75
CA ILE A 17 13.37 -8.84 13.41
C ILE A 17 12.69 -9.93 12.59
N ILE A 18 12.52 -9.74 11.27
CA ILE A 18 11.79 -10.73 10.44
C ILE A 18 12.55 -12.04 10.24
N LYS A 19 13.88 -12.05 10.42
CA LYS A 19 14.72 -13.25 10.37
C LYS A 19 14.78 -14.00 11.71
N SER A 20 14.41 -13.34 12.79
CA SER A 20 14.34 -13.95 14.13
C SER A 20 13.08 -14.81 14.28
N THR A 21 13.04 -15.64 15.34
CA THR A 21 11.86 -16.45 15.66
C THR A 21 10.63 -15.55 15.86
N PRO A 22 9.50 -15.82 15.19
CA PRO A 22 8.29 -15.01 15.35
C PRO A 22 7.83 -14.92 16.82
N SER A 23 7.60 -13.69 17.29
CA SER A 23 7.12 -13.41 18.65
C SER A 23 6.15 -12.22 18.63
N THR A 24 5.13 -12.26 19.47
CA THR A 24 4.17 -11.15 19.63
C THR A 24 4.81 -9.93 20.29
N GLU A 25 5.87 -10.13 21.08
CA GLU A 25 6.62 -9.07 21.76
C GLU A 25 7.37 -8.15 20.78
N SER A 26 7.76 -8.67 19.61
CA SER A 26 8.49 -7.90 18.61
C SER A 26 7.58 -7.06 17.70
N ILE A 27 6.26 -7.31 17.71
CA ILE A 27 5.28 -6.64 16.84
C ILE A 27 5.31 -5.10 16.98
N PRO A 28 5.31 -4.49 18.18
CA PRO A 28 5.34 -3.03 18.31
C PRO A 28 6.58 -2.40 17.67
N LYS A 29 7.75 -3.04 17.86
CA LYS A 29 9.02 -2.60 17.28
C LYS A 29 9.00 -2.77 15.76
N LEU A 30 8.53 -3.90 15.27
CA LEU A 30 8.42 -4.20 13.83
C LEU A 30 7.50 -3.20 13.11
N ILE A 31 6.34 -2.88 13.68
CA ILE A 31 5.42 -1.88 13.11
C ILE A 31 6.12 -0.53 12.99
N THR A 32 6.77 -0.08 14.06
CA THR A 32 7.45 1.22 14.10
C THR A 32 8.56 1.31 13.05
N LEU A 33 9.46 0.31 13.01
CA LEU A 33 10.56 0.26 12.06
C LEU A 33 10.07 0.12 10.61
N GLY A 34 9.03 -0.67 10.38
CA GLY A 34 8.43 -0.84 9.06
C GLY A 34 7.75 0.44 8.54
N GLU A 35 7.09 1.21 9.40
CA GLU A 35 6.53 2.52 9.01
C GLU A 35 7.64 3.52 8.63
N GLN A 36 8.74 3.56 9.39
CA GLN A 36 9.91 4.37 9.07
C GLN A 36 10.52 3.96 7.72
N LEU A 37 10.63 2.65 7.46
CA LEU A 37 11.14 2.13 6.18
C LEU A 37 10.26 2.60 5.01
N VAL A 38 8.94 2.42 5.12
CA VAL A 38 7.99 2.86 4.10
C VAL A 38 8.08 4.38 3.86
N ALA A 39 8.17 5.18 4.92
CA ALA A 39 8.30 6.63 4.81
C ALA A 39 9.58 7.04 4.08
N ARG A 40 10.72 6.40 4.38
CA ARG A 40 11.99 6.66 3.69
C ARG A 40 11.95 6.25 2.22
N CYS A 41 11.41 5.06 1.92
CA CYS A 41 11.21 4.63 0.55
C CYS A 41 10.31 5.60 -0.23
N HIS A 42 9.24 6.10 0.40
CA HIS A 42 8.37 7.08 -0.22
C HIS A 42 9.11 8.40 -0.53
N GLN A 43 9.97 8.87 0.38
CA GLN A 43 10.77 10.07 0.13
C GLN A 43 11.69 9.91 -1.08
N VAL A 44 12.37 8.76 -1.22
CA VAL A 44 13.21 8.48 -2.40
C VAL A 44 12.39 8.54 -3.69
N VAL A 45 11.17 7.98 -3.69
CA VAL A 45 10.27 8.03 -4.86
C VAL A 45 9.86 9.46 -5.19
N LEU A 46 9.54 10.28 -4.18
CA LEU A 46 9.19 11.69 -4.39
C LEU A 46 10.35 12.50 -4.95
N ASP A 47 11.57 12.26 -4.46
CA ASP A 47 12.77 12.92 -4.97
C ASP A 47 12.98 12.55 -6.44
N LEU A 48 12.91 11.27 -6.80
CA LEU A 48 12.99 10.79 -8.19
C LEU A 48 11.91 11.40 -9.09
N GLN A 49 10.67 11.48 -8.60
CA GLN A 49 9.56 12.06 -9.34
C GLN A 49 9.78 13.55 -9.64
N ARG A 50 10.35 14.31 -8.68
CA ARG A 50 10.73 15.72 -8.88
C ARG A 50 11.80 15.88 -9.95
N TYR A 51 12.77 14.97 -10.00
CA TYR A 51 13.79 14.96 -11.05
C TYR A 51 13.24 14.54 -12.42
N SER A 52 12.27 13.63 -12.49
CA SER A 52 11.75 13.10 -13.76
C SER A 52 10.74 14.02 -14.46
N GLY A 53 10.03 14.87 -13.72
CA GLY A 53 9.18 15.94 -14.28
C GLY A 53 7.96 15.51 -15.12
N THR A 54 7.59 14.23 -15.14
CA THR A 54 6.49 13.71 -15.99
C THR A 54 5.21 13.40 -15.20
N SER A 55 4.04 13.74 -15.75
CA SER A 55 2.72 13.40 -15.17
C SER A 55 2.52 11.87 -15.01
N HIS A 56 3.10 11.09 -15.91
CA HIS A 56 3.04 9.63 -15.90
C HIS A 56 3.78 8.99 -14.71
N ALA A 57 4.90 9.58 -14.25
CA ALA A 57 5.59 9.12 -13.05
C ALA A 57 4.70 9.24 -11.81
N VAL A 58 3.76 10.20 -11.80
CA VAL A 58 2.77 10.38 -10.73
C VAL A 58 1.81 9.19 -10.68
N LEU A 59 1.29 8.72 -11.83
CA LEU A 59 0.36 7.60 -11.89
C LEU A 59 1.02 6.27 -11.47
N VAL A 60 2.28 6.06 -11.86
CA VAL A 60 3.09 4.93 -11.40
C VAL A 60 3.29 4.99 -9.88
N ASN A 61 3.59 6.17 -9.33
CA ASN A 61 3.76 6.34 -7.89
C ASN A 61 2.44 6.11 -7.12
N ILE A 62 1.32 6.71 -7.57
CA ILE A 62 0.01 6.53 -6.92
C ILE A 62 -0.39 5.05 -6.94
N SER A 63 -0.28 4.37 -8.09
CA SER A 63 -0.60 2.93 -8.20
C SER A 63 0.34 2.05 -7.37
N GLY A 64 1.63 2.40 -7.30
CA GLY A 64 2.58 1.78 -6.39
C GLY A 64 2.21 1.95 -4.91
N ARG A 65 1.78 3.15 -4.51
CA ARG A 65 1.31 3.44 -3.14
C ARG A 65 0.08 2.62 -2.78
N GLN A 66 -0.82 2.33 -3.73
CA GLN A 66 -1.97 1.45 -3.48
C GLN A 66 -1.56 0.03 -3.06
N ARG A 67 -0.46 -0.51 -3.62
CA ARG A 67 0.09 -1.80 -3.17
C ARG A 67 0.52 -1.75 -1.71
N MET A 68 1.30 -0.74 -1.35
CA MET A 68 1.76 -0.54 0.03
C MET A 68 0.57 -0.42 0.99
N LEU A 69 -0.43 0.41 0.64
CA LEU A 69 -1.61 0.62 1.46
C LEU A 69 -2.42 -0.67 1.65
N SER A 70 -2.53 -1.52 0.62
CA SER A 70 -3.18 -2.84 0.76
C SER A 70 -2.52 -3.71 1.83
N GLN A 71 -1.19 -3.72 1.87
CA GLN A 71 -0.41 -4.48 2.85
C GLN A 71 -0.38 -3.80 4.22
N ARG A 72 -0.43 -2.47 4.26
CA ARG A 72 -0.53 -1.69 5.50
C ARG A 72 -1.86 -1.94 6.21
N MET A 73 -2.97 -2.05 5.46
CA MET A 73 -4.26 -2.51 5.99
C MET A 73 -4.13 -3.90 6.63
N ALA A 74 -3.59 -4.88 5.91
CA ALA A 74 -3.38 -6.23 6.45
C ALA A 74 -2.53 -6.20 7.73
N LYS A 75 -1.39 -5.50 7.71
CA LYS A 75 -0.47 -5.38 8.85
C LYS A 75 -1.17 -4.88 10.11
N TYR A 76 -1.89 -3.76 10.04
CA TYR A 76 -2.53 -3.19 11.22
C TYR A 76 -3.70 -4.04 11.72
N TYR A 77 -4.45 -4.66 10.81
CA TYR A 77 -5.51 -5.59 11.16
C TYR A 77 -4.95 -6.80 11.93
N PHE A 78 -3.93 -7.47 11.39
CA PHE A 78 -3.34 -8.65 12.04
C PHE A 78 -2.56 -8.31 13.30
N ALA A 79 -1.93 -7.13 13.37
CA ALA A 79 -1.34 -6.64 14.62
C ALA A 79 -2.39 -6.50 15.73
N HIS A 80 -3.56 -5.94 15.41
CA HIS A 80 -4.67 -5.83 16.37
C HIS A 80 -5.11 -7.21 16.88
N LEU A 81 -5.28 -8.18 15.97
CA LEU A 81 -5.64 -9.56 16.33
C LEU A 81 -4.56 -10.28 17.12
N ALA A 82 -3.28 -9.97 16.89
CA ALA A 82 -2.14 -10.53 17.61
C ALA A 82 -1.90 -9.90 19.00
N GLY A 83 -2.90 -9.21 19.56
CA GLY A 83 -2.87 -8.66 20.92
C GLY A 83 -2.48 -7.19 21.00
N GLN A 84 -2.12 -6.53 19.89
CA GLN A 84 -1.88 -5.09 19.86
C GLN A 84 -3.20 -4.30 19.78
N ARG A 85 -4.13 -4.57 20.72
CA ARG A 85 -5.51 -4.03 20.73
C ARG A 85 -5.58 -2.56 21.16
N GLN A 86 -4.74 -1.73 20.57
CA GLN A 86 -4.67 -0.29 20.85
C GLN A 86 -5.50 0.47 19.81
N THR A 87 -6.10 1.60 20.19
CA THR A 87 -6.81 2.50 19.25
C THR A 87 -5.93 2.88 18.04
N LYS A 88 -4.61 2.94 18.24
CA LYS A 88 -3.65 3.22 17.18
C LYS A 88 -3.69 2.20 16.03
N THR A 89 -3.89 0.91 16.29
CA THR A 89 -3.92 -0.08 15.18
C THR A 89 -5.17 0.09 14.33
N ILE A 90 -6.30 0.39 14.95
CA ILE A 90 -7.57 0.61 14.25
C ILE A 90 -7.49 1.91 13.43
N THR A 91 -7.10 3.02 14.04
CA THR A 91 -6.99 4.31 13.35
C THR A 91 -6.00 4.27 12.17
N GLN A 92 -4.89 3.52 12.28
CA GLN A 92 -3.96 3.35 11.16
C GLN A 92 -4.49 2.43 10.07
N PHE A 93 -5.29 1.42 10.41
CA PHE A 93 -6.03 0.61 9.45
C PHE A 93 -7.02 1.48 8.65
N GLU A 94 -7.87 2.24 9.34
CA GLU A 94 -8.87 3.14 8.73
C GLU A 94 -8.23 4.23 7.89
N LYS A 95 -7.13 4.82 8.39
CA LYS A 95 -6.33 5.78 7.61
C LYS A 95 -5.83 5.14 6.32
N SER A 96 -5.30 3.93 6.38
CA SER A 96 -4.80 3.22 5.19
C SER A 96 -5.93 2.90 4.20
N LEU A 97 -7.11 2.57 4.72
CA LEU A 97 -8.31 2.34 3.93
C LEU A 97 -8.76 3.62 3.19
N SER A 98 -8.85 4.74 3.89
CA SER A 98 -9.22 6.04 3.32
C SER A 98 -8.21 6.51 2.27
N GLU A 99 -6.91 6.40 2.57
CA GLU A 99 -5.83 6.75 1.63
C GLU A 99 -5.86 5.87 0.37
N PHE A 100 -6.23 4.59 0.51
CA PHE A 100 -6.40 3.68 -0.63
C PHE A 100 -7.60 4.12 -1.48
N GLU A 101 -8.74 4.40 -0.85
CA GLU A 101 -9.93 4.85 -1.57
C GLU A 101 -9.69 6.14 -2.36
N GLN A 102 -9.04 7.14 -1.75
CA GLN A 102 -8.70 8.40 -2.40
C GLN A 102 -7.77 8.18 -3.59
N GLY A 103 -6.70 7.40 -3.41
CA GLY A 103 -5.76 7.13 -4.50
C GLY A 103 -6.39 6.33 -5.64
N LEU A 104 -7.26 5.37 -5.34
CA LEU A 104 -8.01 4.64 -6.36
C LEU A 104 -8.98 5.55 -7.13
N ALA A 105 -9.61 6.52 -6.47
CA ALA A 105 -10.44 7.52 -7.13
C ALA A 105 -9.63 8.40 -8.08
N SER A 106 -8.47 8.90 -7.64
CA SER A 106 -7.54 9.67 -8.49
C SER A 106 -7.08 8.87 -9.71
N LEU A 107 -6.67 7.61 -9.53
CA LEU A 107 -6.28 6.74 -10.65
C LEU A 107 -7.44 6.52 -11.62
N THR A 108 -8.68 6.36 -11.14
CA THR A 108 -9.85 6.13 -11.99
C THR A 108 -10.19 7.34 -12.86
N GLN A 109 -9.93 8.56 -12.36
CA GLN A 109 -10.21 9.82 -13.04
C GLN A 109 -9.10 10.28 -14.00
N ALA A 110 -7.93 9.62 -13.99
CA ALA A 110 -6.80 10.00 -14.85
C ALA A 110 -7.16 9.92 -16.34
N ALA A 111 -6.84 10.98 -17.09
CA ALA A 111 -7.18 11.14 -18.50
C ALA A 111 -6.37 10.18 -19.39
N GLU A 112 -5.15 9.84 -18.96
CA GLU A 112 -4.18 8.97 -19.62
C GLU A 112 -4.65 7.50 -19.68
N ASN A 113 -5.68 7.13 -18.90
CA ASN A 113 -6.14 5.75 -18.80
C ASN A 113 -6.67 5.20 -20.13
N ASN A 114 -5.97 4.18 -20.64
CA ASN A 114 -6.46 3.35 -21.74
C ASN A 114 -7.58 2.37 -21.31
N ARG A 115 -8.17 1.67 -22.27
CA ARG A 115 -9.29 0.73 -22.04
C ARG A 115 -8.96 -0.37 -21.02
N GLU A 116 -7.75 -0.91 -21.08
CA GLU A 116 -7.34 -2.01 -20.20
C GLU A 116 -7.13 -1.55 -18.76
N ILE A 117 -6.50 -0.38 -18.56
CA ILE A 117 -6.32 0.23 -17.24
C ILE A 117 -7.69 0.57 -16.63
N LYS A 118 -8.61 1.19 -17.39
CA LYS A 118 -9.98 1.49 -16.92
C LYS A 118 -10.71 0.23 -16.45
N LYS A 119 -10.61 -0.85 -17.22
CA LYS A 119 -11.21 -2.15 -16.89
C LYS A 119 -10.59 -2.75 -15.62
N ALA A 120 -9.27 -2.66 -15.47
CA ALA A 120 -8.56 -3.16 -14.28
C ALA A 120 -8.94 -2.37 -13.02
N LEU A 121 -8.93 -1.03 -13.08
CA LEU A 121 -9.32 -0.16 -11.97
C LEU A 121 -10.78 -0.39 -11.54
N LYS A 122 -11.70 -0.54 -12.50
CA LYS A 122 -13.12 -0.87 -12.20
C LYS A 122 -13.25 -2.18 -11.40
N LYS A 123 -12.45 -3.20 -11.73
CA LYS A 123 -12.44 -4.46 -10.97
C LYS A 123 -11.93 -4.27 -9.54
N VAL A 124 -10.87 -3.49 -9.36
CA VAL A 124 -10.35 -3.18 -8.01
C VAL A 124 -11.39 -2.40 -7.21
N LYS A 125 -12.02 -1.37 -7.78
CA LYS A 125 -13.05 -0.58 -7.09
C LYS A 125 -14.26 -1.42 -6.70
N ALA A 126 -14.73 -2.32 -7.58
CA ALA A 126 -15.83 -3.21 -7.25
C ALA A 126 -15.48 -4.16 -6.08
N GLN A 127 -14.29 -4.75 -6.10
CA GLN A 127 -13.81 -5.61 -5.01
C GLN A 127 -13.64 -4.83 -3.70
N PHE A 128 -13.12 -3.60 -3.77
CA PHE A 128 -12.97 -2.70 -2.64
C PHE A 128 -14.32 -2.39 -1.98
N ASN A 129 -15.29 -1.94 -2.77
CA ASN A 129 -16.63 -1.61 -2.27
C ASN A 129 -17.32 -2.82 -1.63
N PHE A 130 -17.19 -4.02 -2.23
CA PHE A 130 -17.74 -5.24 -1.65
C PHE A 130 -17.11 -5.60 -0.30
N SER A 131 -15.82 -5.30 -0.13
CA SER A 131 -15.09 -5.62 1.10
C SER A 131 -15.20 -4.54 2.19
N GLN A 132 -15.72 -3.36 1.85
CA GLN A 132 -15.76 -2.20 2.75
C GLN A 132 -16.60 -2.45 4.01
N ALA A 133 -17.72 -3.19 3.88
CA ALA A 133 -18.51 -3.60 5.03
C ALA A 133 -17.69 -4.45 6.02
N GLY A 134 -16.86 -5.38 5.52
CA GLY A 134 -15.98 -6.20 6.35
C GLY A 134 -14.81 -5.42 6.97
N PHE A 135 -14.43 -4.28 6.40
CA PHE A 135 -13.40 -3.38 6.95
C PHE A 135 -13.91 -2.54 8.12
N ASN A 136 -15.18 -2.11 8.08
CA ASN A 136 -15.76 -1.26 9.11
C ASN A 136 -16.02 -1.99 10.44
N SER A 137 -16.10 -3.32 10.41
CA SER A 137 -16.38 -4.16 11.58
C SER A 137 -15.21 -4.32 12.56
N LEU A 138 -14.02 -3.80 12.27
CA LEU A 138 -12.85 -3.91 13.15
C LEU A 138 -13.09 -3.26 14.53
N ASN A 139 -13.75 -2.09 14.57
CA ASN A 139 -14.09 -1.38 15.81
C ASN A 139 -15.20 -2.08 16.61
N GLU A 140 -16.05 -2.84 15.94
CA GLU A 140 -17.21 -3.51 16.54
C GLU A 140 -16.84 -4.84 17.21
N GLY A 141 -15.57 -5.26 17.12
CA GLY A 141 -15.11 -6.57 17.61
C GLY A 141 -15.51 -7.75 16.71
N ASN A 142 -16.15 -7.48 15.57
CA ASN A 142 -16.57 -8.47 14.59
C ASN A 142 -15.44 -8.70 13.57
N TYR A 143 -14.54 -9.63 13.89
CA TYR A 143 -13.34 -9.87 13.10
C TYR A 143 -13.57 -10.85 11.93
N THR A 144 -13.17 -10.44 10.72
CA THR A 144 -13.22 -11.23 9.48
C THR A 144 -11.83 -11.49 8.88
N PRO A 145 -10.89 -12.15 9.59
CA PRO A 145 -9.48 -12.26 9.19
C PRO A 145 -9.26 -12.88 7.80
N HIS A 146 -10.06 -13.88 7.42
CA HIS A 146 -9.96 -14.47 6.09
C HIS A 146 -10.36 -13.48 4.98
N VAL A 147 -11.39 -12.65 5.20
CA VAL A 147 -11.81 -11.61 4.25
C VAL A 147 -10.69 -10.58 4.09
N ILE A 148 -10.12 -10.11 5.20
CA ILE A 148 -9.02 -9.13 5.16
C ILE A 148 -7.82 -9.69 4.41
N SER A 149 -7.35 -10.89 4.77
CA SER A 149 -6.19 -11.52 4.11
C SER A 149 -6.43 -11.68 2.60
N ARG A 150 -7.55 -12.28 2.21
CA ARG A 150 -7.85 -12.51 0.79
C ARG A 150 -8.01 -11.21 0.00
N THR A 151 -8.71 -10.24 0.56
CA THR A 151 -8.98 -8.98 -0.14
C THR A 151 -7.70 -8.15 -0.29
N THR A 152 -6.92 -7.97 0.77
CA THR A 152 -5.68 -7.19 0.72
C THR A 152 -4.64 -7.82 -0.20
N GLU A 153 -4.51 -9.15 -0.20
CA GLU A 153 -3.63 -9.89 -1.11
C GLU A 153 -4.11 -9.78 -2.57
N SER A 154 -5.41 -9.87 -2.81
CA SER A 154 -5.98 -9.70 -4.14
C SER A 154 -5.80 -8.27 -4.67
N MET A 155 -5.97 -7.26 -3.80
CA MET A 155 -5.70 -5.86 -4.13
C MET A 155 -4.23 -5.64 -4.48
N LEU A 156 -3.30 -6.21 -3.70
CA LEU A 156 -1.86 -6.15 -3.99
C LEU A 156 -1.56 -6.60 -5.42
N LYS A 157 -1.96 -7.83 -5.78
CA LYS A 157 -1.70 -8.42 -7.11
C LYS A 157 -2.32 -7.60 -8.23
N ARG A 158 -3.54 -7.10 -8.05
CA ARG A 158 -4.21 -6.27 -9.06
C ARG A 158 -3.54 -4.92 -9.23
N MET A 159 -3.16 -4.27 -8.13
CA MET A 159 -2.47 -2.99 -8.16
C MET A 159 -1.05 -3.11 -8.72
N GLU A 160 -0.38 -4.25 -8.51
CA GLU A 160 0.89 -4.56 -9.18
C GLU A 160 0.74 -4.61 -10.69
N LYS A 161 -0.26 -5.36 -11.19
CA LYS A 161 -0.55 -5.40 -12.62
C LYS A 161 -0.88 -4.01 -13.19
N ILE A 162 -1.66 -3.21 -12.47
CA ILE A 162 -1.98 -1.83 -12.88
C ILE A 162 -0.74 -0.93 -12.88
N THR A 163 0.15 -1.08 -11.88
CA THR A 163 1.43 -0.35 -11.84
C THR A 163 2.27 -0.66 -13.08
N GLN A 164 2.38 -1.94 -13.47
CA GLN A 164 3.07 -2.36 -14.69
C GLN A 164 2.42 -1.77 -15.95
N GLN A 165 1.09 -1.73 -16.01
CA GLN A 165 0.39 -1.11 -17.13
C GLN A 165 0.67 0.39 -17.25
N TYR A 166 0.76 1.12 -16.12
CA TYR A 166 1.17 2.52 -16.13
C TYR A 166 2.64 2.72 -16.52
N GLN A 167 3.54 1.79 -16.15
CA GLN A 167 4.93 1.82 -16.57
C GLN A 167 5.05 1.65 -18.09
N LEU A 168 4.35 0.65 -18.67
CA LEU A 168 4.33 0.46 -20.13
C LEU A 168 3.74 1.66 -20.86
N LEU A 169 2.64 2.22 -20.35
CA LEU A 169 2.04 3.43 -20.92
C LEU A 169 3.01 4.62 -20.87
N HIS A 170 3.81 4.74 -19.80
CA HIS A 170 4.83 5.78 -19.69
C HIS A 170 5.91 5.63 -20.77
N ASP A 171 6.40 4.41 -20.98
CA ASP A 171 7.45 4.12 -21.95
C ASP A 171 6.96 4.34 -23.40
N GLU A 172 5.72 3.92 -23.70
CA GLU A 172 5.09 4.16 -25.00
C GLU A 172 4.96 5.65 -25.34
N LEU A 173 4.66 6.49 -24.35
CA LEU A 173 4.47 7.94 -24.55
C LEU A 173 5.77 8.72 -24.58
N LYS A 174 6.87 8.20 -24.01
CA LYS A 174 8.21 8.78 -24.16
C LYS A 174 8.84 8.51 -25.53
N ASN A 175 8.44 7.42 -26.18
CA ASN A 175 9.00 6.98 -27.47
C ASN A 175 8.22 7.50 -28.69
N ARG A 176 7.25 8.40 -28.48
CA ARG A 176 6.50 9.10 -29.53
C ARG A 176 6.92 10.56 -29.57
#